data_AF-A0A380GZF5-F1
#
_entry.id   AF-A0A380GZF5-F1
#
_cell.length_a   1.000
_cell.length_b   1.000
_cell.length_c   1.000
_cell.angle_alpha   90.00
_cell.angle_beta   90.00
_cell.angle_gamma   90.00
#
_symmetry.space_group_name_H-M   'P 1'
#
loop_
_entity.id
_entity.type
_entity.pdbx_description
1 polymer ?
#
loop_
_entity_poly.entity_id
_entity_poly.type
_entity_poly.pdbx_seq_one_letter_code
_entity_poly.pdbx_strand_id
1 'polypeptide(L)'
;MPNELKASTFTRTLLNSPSNDNANQSETKEVQATPRTISRFAHPVNTSATNSAETEQQGAHVNNQVNIDNFNVTNKTFDPNQSGYSNLNADFTVNGKVKEGDYFTVQYPEHVTVNGDVNYEKLGNLMKLKPLTNADGDVVATGVYDVNSKIVKYTFTNYVNDRNNIKGNFRLPIFTDRKTTPNSGNYYSSFNVAGKDYSETLNINYDSPVQGISDDNGPNISSFITDVDLHSGSNDLKQRVYVNPMQHDLYNSIV
;
A
#
# COMPACT_ATOMS: atom_id res chain seq x y z
N MET A 1 -48.71 14.21 -26.02
CA MET A 1 -47.86 14.92 -25.05
C MET A 1 -46.68 14.01 -24.73
N PRO A 2 -45.42 14.39 -25.04
CA PRO A 2 -44.27 13.55 -24.73
C PRO A 2 -43.84 13.74 -23.28
N ASN A 3 -43.69 12.64 -22.54
CA ASN A 3 -43.09 12.61 -21.20
C ASN A 3 -41.57 12.70 -21.34
N GLU A 4 -40.99 13.80 -20.90
CA GLU A 4 -39.54 13.94 -20.73
C GLU A 4 -39.07 13.11 -19.52
N LEU A 5 -38.28 12.07 -19.79
CA LEU A 5 -37.47 11.40 -18.77
C LEU A 5 -36.25 12.29 -18.46
N LYS A 6 -36.29 12.92 -17.28
CA LYS A 6 -35.19 13.71 -16.74
C LYS A 6 -33.98 12.81 -16.46
N ALA A 7 -32.84 13.15 -17.05
CA ALA A 7 -31.55 12.56 -16.71
C ALA A 7 -31.24 12.82 -15.22
N SER A 8 -31.02 11.74 -14.47
CA SER A 8 -30.53 11.81 -13.10
C SER A 8 -29.01 12.00 -13.13
N THR A 9 -28.55 13.20 -12.78
CA THR A 9 -27.13 13.52 -12.62
C THR A 9 -26.61 12.84 -11.36
N PHE A 10 -25.87 11.73 -11.50
CA PHE A 10 -25.11 11.16 -10.39
C PHE A 10 -23.81 11.93 -10.18
N THR A 11 -23.83 12.88 -9.25
CA THR A 11 -22.59 13.41 -8.64
C THR A 11 -22.06 12.40 -7.64
N ARG A 12 -20.94 11.74 -7.95
CA ARG A 12 -20.28 10.82 -7.01
C ARG A 12 -19.37 11.63 -6.08
N THR A 13 -19.84 11.81 -4.85
CA THR A 13 -19.06 12.29 -3.71
C THR A 13 -17.94 11.29 -3.43
N LEU A 14 -16.68 11.74 -3.44
CA LEU A 14 -15.55 10.98 -2.91
C LEU A 14 -15.80 10.74 -1.42
N LEU A 15 -16.06 9.50 -1.04
CA LEU A 15 -16.12 9.07 0.36
C LEU A 15 -14.69 9.11 0.91
N ASN A 16 -14.35 10.21 1.59
CA ASN A 16 -13.29 10.20 2.59
C ASN A 16 -13.70 9.24 3.70
N SER A 17 -12.98 8.15 3.87
CA SER A 17 -13.05 7.35 5.09
C SER A 17 -12.52 8.18 6.27
N PRO A 18 -13.30 8.41 7.34
CA PRO A 18 -12.83 9.15 8.49
C PRO A 18 -11.92 8.27 9.36
N SER A 19 -10.66 8.70 9.49
CA SER A 19 -9.80 8.31 10.61
C SER A 19 -10.44 8.84 11.90
N ASN A 20 -10.95 7.94 12.73
CA ASN A 20 -11.57 8.29 14.00
C ASN A 20 -10.46 8.45 15.06
N ASP A 21 -9.80 9.60 15.07
CA ASP A 21 -8.97 10.04 16.20
C ASP A 21 -9.84 10.91 17.12
N ASN A 22 -10.10 10.43 18.34
CA ASN A 22 -10.66 11.26 19.39
C ASN A 22 -10.10 10.84 20.75
N ALA A 23 -9.14 11.61 21.25
CA ALA A 23 -8.95 11.87 22.68
C ALA A 23 -8.11 13.14 22.87
N ASN A 24 -8.75 14.31 22.90
CA ASN A 24 -8.78 15.24 24.04
C ASN A 24 -9.08 16.68 23.61
N GLN A 25 -10.27 17.13 24.00
CA GLN A 25 -10.74 18.50 23.88
C GLN A 25 -10.10 19.40 24.94
N SER A 26 -9.91 20.68 24.60
CA SER A 26 -9.81 21.78 25.57
C SER A 26 -10.41 23.05 24.93
N GLU A 27 -11.21 23.77 25.70
CA GLU A 27 -12.21 24.75 25.27
C GLU A 27 -11.70 26.18 24.96
N THR A 28 -12.58 26.92 24.24
CA THR A 28 -12.78 28.39 24.12
C THR A 28 -11.92 29.15 23.08
N LYS A 29 -12.40 30.11 22.27
CA LYS A 29 -13.53 31.06 22.31
C LYS A 29 -14.05 31.38 20.89
N GLU A 30 -15.31 31.79 20.78
CA GLU A 30 -15.94 32.30 19.54
C GLU A 30 -15.33 33.61 19.03
N VAL A 31 -15.08 33.70 17.72
CA VAL A 31 -14.97 34.97 16.97
C VAL A 31 -15.65 34.78 15.60
N GLN A 32 -16.63 35.64 15.29
CA GLN A 32 -17.38 35.68 14.03
C GLN A 32 -16.49 35.92 12.80
N ALA A 33 -16.70 35.16 11.72
CA ALA A 33 -15.91 35.21 10.49
C ALA A 33 -16.50 36.15 9.43
N THR A 34 -15.65 37.00 8.84
CA THR A 34 -15.86 37.60 7.49
C THR A 34 -15.30 36.65 6.41
N PRO A 35 -15.98 36.44 5.27
CA PRO A 35 -15.52 35.49 4.26
C PRO A 35 -14.23 35.99 3.57
N ARG A 36 -13.15 35.20 3.67
CA ARG A 36 -11.97 35.30 2.80
C ARG A 36 -11.84 34.02 1.97
N THR A 37 -11.75 34.18 0.66
CA THR A 37 -11.52 33.10 -0.32
C THR A 37 -10.20 32.40 -0.02
N ILE A 38 -10.22 31.11 0.33
CA ILE A 38 -9.02 30.29 0.48
C ILE A 38 -8.83 29.49 -0.81
N SER A 39 -7.89 29.95 -1.65
CA SER A 39 -7.30 29.12 -2.71
C SER A 39 -6.36 28.11 -2.05
N ARG A 40 -6.75 26.82 -2.03
CA ARG A 40 -5.93 25.71 -1.53
C ARG A 40 -5.25 25.00 -2.69
N PHE A 41 -4.35 25.70 -3.37
CA PHE A 41 -3.28 25.05 -4.11
C PHE A 41 -2.01 25.22 -3.26
N ALA A 42 -1.56 24.14 -2.63
CA ALA A 42 -0.23 24.11 -2.06
C ALA A 42 0.76 24.32 -3.20
N HIS A 43 1.49 25.43 -3.16
CA HIS A 43 2.59 25.67 -4.09
C HIS A 43 3.72 24.70 -3.74
N PRO A 44 4.40 24.09 -4.72
CA PRO A 44 5.54 23.23 -4.45
C PRO A 44 6.63 24.07 -3.78
N VAL A 45 7.06 23.67 -2.58
CA VAL A 45 8.28 24.20 -1.99
C VAL A 45 9.44 23.54 -2.73
N ASN A 46 10.07 24.28 -3.64
CA ASN A 46 11.39 23.91 -4.16
C ASN A 46 12.41 24.04 -3.02
N THR A 47 12.57 23.01 -2.20
CA THR A 47 13.84 22.84 -1.50
C THR A 47 14.84 22.38 -2.53
N SER A 48 15.69 23.31 -2.99
CA SER A 48 16.92 22.94 -3.69
C SER A 48 17.70 22.04 -2.74
N ALA A 49 17.63 20.73 -2.98
CA ALA A 49 18.50 19.78 -2.32
C ALA A 49 19.92 20.12 -2.77
N THR A 50 20.68 20.77 -1.91
CA THR A 50 22.13 20.68 -1.96
C THR A 50 22.45 19.20 -1.94
N ASN A 51 22.89 18.67 -3.09
CA ASN A 51 23.55 17.38 -3.19
C ASN A 51 24.89 17.48 -2.45
N SER A 52 24.83 17.59 -1.13
CA SER A 52 25.81 16.97 -0.28
C SER A 52 25.66 15.49 -0.60
N ALA A 53 26.62 14.92 -1.31
CA ALA A 53 26.76 13.48 -1.36
C ALA A 53 26.92 13.02 0.09
N GLU A 54 25.80 12.67 0.73
CA GLU A 54 25.80 11.85 1.92
C GLU A 54 26.50 10.57 1.49
N THR A 55 27.78 10.47 1.81
CA THR A 55 28.45 9.19 1.97
C THR A 55 27.49 8.35 2.81
N GLU A 56 26.75 7.43 2.16
CA GLU A 56 26.00 6.41 2.86
C GLU A 56 27.02 5.74 3.78
N GLN A 57 26.99 6.07 5.06
CA GLN A 57 27.64 5.23 6.05
C GLN A 57 26.87 3.92 5.95
N GLN A 58 27.45 2.97 5.22
CA GLN A 58 26.86 1.67 4.99
C GLN A 58 26.76 0.99 6.36
N GLY A 59 25.61 1.12 7.01
CA GLY A 59 25.39 0.48 8.29
C GLY A 59 25.33 -1.04 8.13
N ALA A 60 25.47 -1.74 9.24
CA ALA A 60 25.51 -3.18 9.23
C ALA A 60 24.10 -3.76 9.00
N HIS A 61 24.05 -4.89 8.30
CA HIS A 61 22.85 -5.72 8.27
C HIS A 61 22.73 -6.48 9.59
N VAL A 62 21.72 -6.15 10.39
CA VAL A 62 21.58 -6.60 11.79
C VAL A 62 20.36 -7.48 12.03
N ASN A 63 19.91 -8.25 11.03
CA ASN A 63 18.84 -9.24 11.20
C ASN A 63 19.09 -10.17 12.41
N ASN A 64 20.33 -10.56 12.65
CA ASN A 64 20.72 -11.41 13.78
C ASN A 64 20.55 -10.74 15.17
N GLN A 65 20.39 -9.42 15.21
CA GLN A 65 20.12 -8.65 16.43
C GLN A 65 18.64 -8.33 16.62
N VAL A 66 17.80 -8.53 15.60
CA VAL A 66 16.37 -8.23 15.67
C VAL A 66 15.60 -9.50 16.01
N ASN A 67 14.93 -9.50 17.16
CA ASN A 67 13.95 -10.53 17.49
C ASN A 67 12.55 -10.08 17.09
N ILE A 68 11.79 -11.00 16.52
CA ILE A 68 10.43 -10.79 16.05
C ILE A 68 9.48 -11.59 16.94
N ASP A 69 8.48 -10.89 17.46
CA ASP A 69 7.45 -11.41 18.35
C ASP A 69 6.07 -11.09 17.78
N ASN A 70 5.04 -11.84 18.20
CA ASN A 70 3.64 -11.61 17.81
C ASN A 70 3.39 -11.48 16.29
N PHE A 71 4.16 -12.20 15.47
CA PHE A 71 3.92 -12.25 14.03
C PHE A 71 2.50 -12.74 13.73
N ASN A 72 1.77 -11.98 12.91
CA ASN A 72 0.43 -12.31 12.49
C ASN A 72 0.10 -11.75 11.11
N VAL A 73 -0.56 -12.58 10.29
CA VAL A 73 -1.22 -12.12 9.07
C VAL A 73 -2.73 -12.03 9.30
N THR A 74 -3.28 -10.82 9.15
CA THR A 74 -4.73 -10.53 9.27
C THR A 74 -5.47 -10.89 7.99
N ASN A 75 -6.73 -11.33 8.07
CA ASN A 75 -7.59 -11.61 6.91
C ASN A 75 -6.87 -12.45 5.82
N LYS A 76 -6.70 -13.75 6.08
CA LYS A 76 -6.00 -14.67 5.17
C LYS A 76 -6.78 -15.01 3.91
N THR A 77 -8.02 -14.54 3.79
CA THR A 77 -8.86 -14.62 2.61
C THR A 77 -9.21 -13.22 2.15
N PHE A 78 -8.91 -12.86 0.90
CA PHE A 78 -9.22 -11.56 0.34
C PHE A 78 -9.42 -11.62 -1.18
N ASP A 79 -10.22 -10.68 -1.69
CA ASP A 79 -10.48 -10.52 -3.11
C ASP A 79 -9.83 -9.24 -3.66
N PRO A 80 -8.72 -9.33 -4.40
CA PRO A 80 -8.06 -8.16 -4.97
C PRO A 80 -8.90 -7.40 -6.01
N ASN A 81 -9.91 -8.01 -6.63
CA ASN A 81 -10.81 -7.35 -7.57
C ASN A 81 -11.90 -6.52 -6.84
N GLN A 82 -12.07 -6.74 -5.53
CA GLN A 82 -12.93 -5.95 -4.64
C GLN A 82 -12.14 -5.13 -3.63
N SER A 83 -10.94 -4.66 -4.01
CA SER A 83 -10.03 -3.89 -3.14
C SER A 83 -9.59 -4.64 -1.87
N GLY A 84 -9.71 -5.96 -1.85
CA GLY A 84 -9.32 -6.82 -0.74
C GLY A 84 -7.81 -6.93 -0.60
N TYR A 85 -7.34 -6.86 0.64
CA TYR A 85 -5.94 -6.99 1.02
C TYR A 85 -5.82 -7.53 2.44
N SER A 86 -4.60 -7.88 2.82
CA SER A 86 -4.24 -8.40 4.13
C SER A 86 -3.17 -7.50 4.78
N ASN A 87 -2.82 -7.73 6.04
CA ASN A 87 -1.68 -7.07 6.68
C ASN A 87 -0.84 -8.07 7.47
N LEU A 88 0.47 -7.94 7.33
CA LEU A 88 1.48 -8.51 8.22
C LEU A 88 1.65 -7.55 9.40
N ASN A 89 1.53 -8.08 10.62
CA ASN A 89 1.79 -7.37 11.86
C ASN A 89 2.87 -8.13 12.63
N ALA A 90 3.80 -7.40 13.23
CA ALA A 90 4.77 -7.99 14.14
C ALA A 90 5.30 -6.93 15.11
N ASP A 91 5.68 -7.41 16.28
CA ASP A 91 6.50 -6.66 17.22
C ASP A 91 7.97 -7.02 16.98
N PHE A 92 8.87 -6.09 17.25
CA PHE A 92 10.29 -6.34 17.20
C PHE A 92 11.00 -5.78 18.43
N THR A 93 12.07 -6.46 18.80
CA THR A 93 13.02 -5.99 19.81
C THR A 93 14.44 -6.12 19.26
N VAL A 94 15.34 -5.23 19.68
CA VAL A 94 16.74 -5.27 19.29
C VAL A 94 17.60 -5.72 20.47
N ASN A 95 18.35 -6.80 20.24
CA ASN A 95 19.32 -7.36 21.16
C ASN A 95 20.68 -6.68 20.98
N GLY A 96 21.19 -6.08 22.05
CA GLY A 96 22.48 -5.38 22.01
C GLY A 96 22.37 -3.95 21.48
N LYS A 97 23.46 -3.45 20.89
CA LYS A 97 23.57 -2.08 20.39
C LYS A 97 23.57 -2.08 18.87
N VAL A 98 22.71 -1.24 18.31
CA VAL A 98 22.70 -0.84 16.91
C VAL A 98 23.02 0.65 16.83
N LYS A 99 23.49 1.10 15.68
CA LYS A 99 23.72 2.51 15.39
C LYS A 99 22.91 2.96 14.18
N GLU A 100 22.83 4.26 13.99
CA GLU A 100 22.31 4.88 12.79
C GLU A 100 22.89 4.24 11.53
N GLY A 101 22.03 4.00 10.55
CA GLY A 101 22.38 3.35 9.30
C GLY A 101 22.35 1.82 9.35
N ASP A 102 22.47 1.19 10.52
CA ASP A 102 22.26 -0.26 10.64
C ASP A 102 20.81 -0.60 10.23
N TYR A 103 20.58 -1.77 9.64
CA TYR A 103 19.29 -2.11 9.06
C TYR A 103 18.90 -3.57 9.20
N PHE A 104 17.59 -3.82 9.18
CA PHE A 104 16.99 -5.15 9.09
C PHE A 104 15.99 -5.22 7.95
N THR A 105 15.63 -6.43 7.53
CA THR A 105 14.82 -6.66 6.33
C THR A 105 13.56 -7.48 6.58
N VAL A 106 12.57 -7.26 5.72
CA VAL A 106 11.40 -8.12 5.53
C VAL A 106 11.28 -8.48 4.04
N GLN A 107 11.42 -9.76 3.70
CA GLN A 107 11.25 -10.27 2.34
C GLN A 107 9.82 -10.80 2.17
N TYR A 108 9.14 -10.30 1.15
CA TYR A 108 7.83 -10.80 0.74
C TYR A 108 7.96 -11.99 -0.21
N PRO A 109 7.05 -12.99 -0.14
CA PRO A 109 7.03 -14.10 -1.07
C PRO A 109 6.55 -13.70 -2.46
N GLU A 110 6.73 -14.61 -3.43
CA GLU A 110 6.46 -14.38 -4.85
C GLU A 110 5.03 -13.89 -5.14
N HIS A 111 4.02 -14.40 -4.43
CA HIS A 111 2.61 -14.19 -4.80
C HIS A 111 2.00 -12.88 -4.31
N VAL A 112 2.73 -12.09 -3.52
CA VAL A 112 2.23 -10.88 -2.87
C VAL A 112 3.21 -9.72 -2.93
N THR A 113 2.72 -8.52 -2.69
CA THR A 113 3.50 -7.27 -2.71
C THR A 113 3.07 -6.32 -1.60
N VAL A 114 3.90 -5.29 -1.36
CA VAL A 114 3.54 -4.16 -0.48
C VAL A 114 2.83 -3.04 -1.26
N ASN A 115 3.14 -2.88 -2.55
CA ASN A 115 2.64 -1.77 -3.37
C ASN A 115 1.29 -2.03 -4.04
N GLY A 116 0.85 -3.29 -4.13
CA GLY A 116 -0.42 -3.65 -4.80
C GLY A 116 -0.50 -3.10 -6.22
N ASP A 117 -1.63 -2.47 -6.55
CA ASP A 117 -1.87 -1.87 -7.87
C ASP A 117 -1.19 -0.48 -8.03
N VAL A 118 -0.38 -0.02 -7.08
CA VAL A 118 0.37 1.25 -7.18
C VAL A 118 1.73 1.02 -7.81
N ASN A 119 2.05 1.78 -8.86
CA ASN A 119 3.26 1.68 -9.65
C ASN A 119 4.37 2.62 -9.14
N TYR A 120 5.60 2.09 -9.07
CA TYR A 120 6.81 2.79 -8.67
C TYR A 120 7.94 2.73 -9.72
N GLU A 121 7.69 2.25 -10.95
CA GLU A 121 8.67 2.11 -12.04
C GLU A 121 9.41 3.44 -12.30
N LYS A 122 8.68 4.56 -12.37
CA LYS A 122 9.24 5.90 -12.56
C LYS A 122 9.91 6.50 -11.32
N LEU A 123 9.83 5.81 -10.18
CA LEU A 123 10.49 6.14 -8.91
C LEU A 123 11.62 5.15 -8.59
N GLY A 124 12.20 4.54 -9.62
CA GLY A 124 13.29 3.57 -9.46
C GLY A 124 12.86 2.26 -8.81
N ASN A 125 11.56 1.93 -8.82
CA ASN A 125 10.98 0.78 -8.13
C ASN A 125 11.11 0.83 -6.60
N LEU A 126 11.25 2.03 -6.04
CA LEU A 126 11.39 2.24 -4.60
C LEU A 126 10.16 2.94 -4.02
N MET A 127 9.48 2.25 -3.11
CA MET A 127 8.35 2.75 -2.34
C MET A 127 8.82 3.18 -0.95
N LYS A 128 8.67 4.46 -0.61
CA LYS A 128 8.87 4.93 0.77
C LYS A 128 7.73 4.42 1.65
N LEU A 129 8.08 3.87 2.81
CA LEU A 129 7.13 3.35 3.78
C LEU A 129 6.93 4.34 4.93
N LYS A 130 5.84 4.14 5.68
CA LYS A 130 5.65 4.85 6.95
C LYS A 130 6.82 4.52 7.89
N PRO A 131 7.47 5.52 8.52
CA PRO A 131 8.52 5.27 9.48
C PRO A 131 8.02 4.48 10.69
N LEU A 132 8.91 3.72 11.31
CA LEU A 132 8.66 3.07 12.59
C LEU A 132 8.89 4.09 13.70
N THR A 133 7.91 4.27 14.57
CA THR A 133 7.98 5.25 15.67
C THR A 133 7.88 4.57 17.02
N ASN A 134 8.49 5.15 18.05
CA ASN A 134 8.25 4.76 19.44
C ASN A 134 6.90 5.31 19.94
N ALA A 135 6.61 5.10 21.23
CA ALA A 135 5.39 5.59 21.87
C ALA A 135 5.27 7.12 21.90
N ASP A 136 6.39 7.84 21.90
CA ASP A 136 6.45 9.31 21.95
C ASP A 136 6.39 9.94 20.54
N GLY A 137 6.40 9.12 19.48
CA GLY A 137 6.36 9.55 18.08
C GLY A 137 7.75 9.78 17.44
N ASP A 138 8.84 9.52 18.17
CA ASP A 138 10.20 9.60 17.61
C ASP A 138 10.41 8.52 16.55
N VAL A 139 11.05 8.89 15.44
CA VAL A 139 11.35 7.96 14.34
C VAL A 139 12.52 7.06 14.71
N VAL A 140 12.24 5.78 14.94
CA VAL A 140 13.22 4.72 15.24
C VAL A 140 13.91 4.22 13.98
N ALA A 141 13.15 4.04 12.90
CA ALA A 141 13.68 3.56 11.62
C ALA A 141 12.85 4.10 10.44
N THR A 142 13.50 4.30 9.30
CA THR A 142 12.83 4.63 8.03
C THR A 142 12.77 3.40 7.14
N GLY A 143 11.66 3.23 6.41
CA GLY A 143 11.42 2.05 5.59
C GLY A 143 11.39 2.39 4.10
N VAL A 144 12.03 1.54 3.29
CA VAL A 144 11.90 1.54 1.83
C VAL A 144 11.59 0.11 1.38
N TYR A 145 10.60 -0.04 0.51
CA TYR A 145 10.30 -1.27 -0.19
C TYR A 145 10.83 -1.20 -1.62
N ASP A 146 11.66 -2.16 -1.99
CA ASP A 146 12.09 -2.37 -3.37
C ASP A 146 11.12 -3.35 -4.04
N VAL A 147 10.40 -2.88 -5.05
CA VAL A 147 9.33 -3.63 -5.72
C VAL A 147 9.89 -4.84 -6.50
N ASN A 148 11.10 -4.73 -7.04
CA ASN A 148 11.69 -5.79 -7.87
C ASN A 148 12.16 -6.97 -7.03
N SER A 149 12.88 -6.68 -5.95
CA SER A 149 13.39 -7.69 -5.02
C SER A 149 12.35 -8.14 -3.99
N LYS A 150 11.27 -7.37 -3.84
CA LYS A 150 10.24 -7.55 -2.81
C LYS A 150 10.79 -7.48 -1.37
N ILE A 151 11.86 -6.70 -1.17
CA ILE A 151 12.49 -6.49 0.12
C ILE A 151 12.07 -5.14 0.70
N VAL A 152 11.53 -5.18 1.90
CA VAL A 152 11.46 -4.01 2.78
C VAL A 152 12.77 -3.91 3.56
N LYS A 153 13.42 -2.75 3.50
CA LYS A 153 14.60 -2.41 4.31
C LYS A 153 14.21 -1.33 5.31
N TYR A 154 14.30 -1.64 6.60
CA TYR A 154 14.18 -0.66 7.68
C TYR A 154 15.57 -0.27 8.18
N THR A 155 15.91 1.01 8.04
CA THR A 155 17.20 1.58 8.43
C THR A 155 17.03 2.39 9.70
N PHE A 156 17.76 2.04 10.76
CA PHE A 156 17.72 2.74 12.03
C PHE A 156 18.24 4.18 11.89
N THR A 157 17.58 5.12 12.55
CA THR A 157 17.99 6.53 12.60
C THR A 157 18.97 6.77 13.74
N ASN A 158 19.47 8.00 13.87
CA ASN A 158 20.23 8.46 15.05
C ASN A 158 19.51 8.22 16.39
N TYR A 159 18.21 7.95 16.40
CA TYR A 159 17.46 7.56 17.59
C TYR A 159 18.13 6.39 18.33
N VAL A 160 18.73 5.44 17.64
CA VAL A 160 19.23 4.22 18.33
C VAL A 160 20.61 4.35 18.97
N ASN A 161 21.41 5.37 18.60
CA ASN A 161 22.85 5.45 18.92
C ASN A 161 23.20 5.30 20.42
N ASP A 162 22.41 5.92 21.29
CA ASP A 162 22.66 5.95 22.74
C ASP A 162 21.61 5.16 23.54
N ARG A 163 20.86 4.28 22.87
CA ARG A 163 19.73 3.56 23.45
C ARG A 163 19.95 2.06 23.39
N ASN A 164 19.49 1.36 24.42
CA ASN A 164 19.43 -0.09 24.47
C ASN A 164 17.96 -0.53 24.53
N ASN A 165 17.69 -1.81 24.26
CA ASN A 165 16.35 -2.39 24.33
C ASN A 165 15.34 -1.66 23.43
N ILE A 166 15.74 -1.34 22.20
CA ILE A 166 14.83 -0.78 21.20
C ILE A 166 13.70 -1.76 20.98
N LYS A 167 12.45 -1.27 21.05
CA LYS A 167 11.25 -2.04 20.76
C LYS A 167 10.35 -1.22 19.86
N GLY A 168 9.57 -1.91 19.05
CA GLY A 168 8.52 -1.29 18.26
C GLY A 168 7.64 -2.35 17.64
N ASN A 169 6.72 -1.89 16.82
CA ASN A 169 5.86 -2.74 16.03
C ASN A 169 5.78 -2.21 14.60
N PHE A 170 5.46 -3.06 13.66
CA PHE A 170 5.17 -2.65 12.30
C PHE A 170 3.96 -3.38 11.74
N ARG A 171 3.26 -2.66 10.87
CA ARG A 171 2.17 -3.19 10.05
C ARG A 171 2.50 -2.91 8.59
N LEU A 172 2.63 -3.96 7.80
CA LEU A 172 2.87 -3.86 6.37
C LEU A 172 1.69 -4.48 5.61
N PRO A 173 1.16 -3.80 4.58
CA PRO A 173 0.08 -4.37 3.78
C PRO A 173 0.59 -5.56 2.96
N ILE A 174 -0.33 -6.47 2.65
CA ILE A 174 -0.15 -7.61 1.77
C ILE A 174 -1.21 -7.49 0.69
N PHE A 175 -0.78 -7.13 -0.51
CA PHE A 175 -1.60 -7.18 -1.72
C PHE A 175 -1.19 -8.37 -2.57
N THR A 176 -2.06 -8.77 -3.50
CA THR A 176 -1.66 -9.77 -4.50
C THR A 176 -0.61 -9.22 -5.47
N ASP A 177 0.28 -10.08 -5.94
CA ASP A 177 1.02 -9.84 -7.18
C ASP A 177 0.23 -10.42 -8.35
N ARG A 178 -0.49 -9.58 -9.11
CA ARG A 178 -1.31 -10.03 -10.25
C ARG A 178 -0.49 -10.69 -11.36
N LYS A 179 0.81 -10.43 -11.45
CA LYS A 179 1.69 -10.97 -12.50
C LYS A 179 2.07 -12.43 -12.20
N THR A 180 2.36 -12.74 -10.95
CA THR A 180 2.75 -14.10 -10.50
C THR A 180 1.58 -14.88 -9.88
N THR A 181 0.45 -14.23 -9.63
CA THR A 181 -0.76 -14.81 -9.03
C THR A 181 -2.00 -14.50 -9.88
N PRO A 182 -2.07 -14.92 -11.15
CA PRO A 182 -3.15 -14.53 -12.05
C PRO A 182 -4.50 -15.21 -11.76
N ASN A 183 -4.53 -16.25 -10.92
CA ASN A 183 -5.70 -17.10 -10.69
C ASN A 183 -6.11 -17.10 -9.21
N SER A 184 -7.39 -17.35 -8.94
CA SER A 184 -7.86 -17.59 -7.56
C SER A 184 -7.28 -18.90 -7.02
N GLY A 185 -6.96 -18.95 -5.72
CA GLY A 185 -6.41 -20.15 -5.11
C GLY A 185 -5.85 -19.95 -3.71
N ASN A 186 -5.34 -21.06 -3.15
CA ASN A 186 -4.58 -21.05 -1.90
C ASN A 186 -3.09 -21.03 -2.21
N TYR A 187 -2.38 -20.04 -1.68
CA TYR A 187 -0.97 -19.80 -1.91
C TYR A 187 -0.19 -19.90 -0.60
N TYR A 188 0.67 -20.90 -0.50
CA TYR A 188 1.61 -21.00 0.62
C TYR A 188 2.66 -19.88 0.50
N SER A 189 2.75 -19.05 1.51
CA SER A 189 3.48 -17.79 1.51
C SER A 189 4.43 -17.74 2.71
N SER A 190 5.73 -17.83 2.46
CA SER A 190 6.78 -17.68 3.49
C SER A 190 7.36 -16.27 3.48
N PHE A 191 7.18 -15.55 4.57
CA PHE A 191 7.76 -14.22 4.79
C PHE A 191 9.06 -14.37 5.58
N ASN A 192 10.19 -13.85 5.06
CA ASN A 192 11.42 -13.79 5.85
C ASN A 192 11.48 -12.45 6.58
N VAL A 193 11.35 -12.47 7.90
CA VAL A 193 11.36 -11.29 8.76
C VAL A 193 12.58 -11.36 9.66
N ALA A 194 13.51 -10.41 9.51
CA ALA A 194 14.77 -10.39 10.25
C ALA A 194 15.55 -11.72 10.19
N GLY A 195 15.56 -12.39 9.04
CA GLY A 195 16.29 -13.65 8.83
C GLY A 195 15.55 -14.91 9.31
N LYS A 196 14.34 -14.79 9.85
CA LYS A 196 13.48 -15.94 10.23
C LYS A 196 12.28 -16.05 9.30
N ASP A 197 11.91 -17.28 8.96
CA ASP A 197 10.76 -17.55 8.09
C ASP A 197 9.47 -17.70 8.90
N TYR A 198 8.42 -17.03 8.42
CA TYR A 198 7.05 -17.09 8.94
C TYR A 198 6.11 -17.44 7.79
N SER A 199 5.53 -18.64 7.86
CA SER A 199 4.71 -19.15 6.76
C SER A 199 3.23 -19.10 7.06
N GLU A 200 2.46 -18.69 6.06
CA GLU A 200 1.00 -18.64 6.09
C GLU A 200 0.42 -19.11 4.76
N THR A 201 -0.79 -19.67 4.78
CA THR A 201 -1.55 -19.93 3.55
C THR A 201 -2.52 -18.79 3.31
N LEU A 202 -2.39 -18.11 2.17
CA LEU A 202 -3.27 -17.03 1.75
C LEU A 202 -4.26 -17.56 0.71
N ASN A 203 -5.55 -17.36 0.95
CA ASN A 203 -6.61 -17.59 -0.03
C ASN A 203 -6.85 -16.29 -0.80
N ILE A 204 -6.34 -16.23 -2.02
CA ILE A 204 -6.53 -15.09 -2.92
C ILE A 204 -7.69 -15.46 -3.83
N ASN A 205 -8.84 -14.82 -3.64
CA ASN A 205 -10.08 -15.15 -4.34
C ASN A 205 -10.55 -13.99 -5.20
N TYR A 206 -10.11 -13.94 -6.45
CA TYR A 206 -10.54 -12.93 -7.39
C TYR A 206 -12.01 -13.10 -7.78
N ASP A 207 -12.77 -12.02 -7.71
CA ASP A 207 -14.04 -11.93 -8.44
C ASP A 207 -13.81 -12.17 -9.93
N SER A 208 -14.65 -13.02 -10.52
CA SER A 208 -14.47 -13.46 -11.92
C SER A 208 -14.56 -12.27 -12.88
N PRO A 209 -13.64 -12.14 -13.87
CA PRO A 209 -13.81 -11.18 -14.96
C PRO A 209 -14.93 -11.59 -15.94
N VAL A 210 -15.41 -12.84 -15.88
CA VAL A 210 -16.49 -13.36 -16.73
C VAL A 210 -17.83 -12.94 -16.13
N GLN A 211 -18.32 -11.77 -16.53
CA GLN A 211 -19.56 -11.16 -16.05
C GLN A 211 -20.32 -10.49 -17.20
N GLY A 212 -21.66 -10.50 -17.15
CA GLY A 212 -22.51 -9.85 -18.13
C GLY A 212 -23.95 -10.34 -18.09
N ILE A 213 -24.70 -10.06 -19.16
CA ILE A 213 -26.07 -10.54 -19.32
C ILE A 213 -26.02 -12.03 -19.71
N SER A 214 -26.79 -12.87 -19.02
CA SER A 214 -26.75 -14.34 -19.14
C SER A 214 -27.45 -14.92 -20.37
N ASP A 215 -28.14 -14.09 -21.17
CA ASP A 215 -28.78 -14.53 -22.40
C ASP A 215 -27.72 -14.96 -23.44
N ASP A 216 -28.05 -15.89 -24.34
CA ASP A 216 -27.11 -16.45 -25.33
C ASP A 216 -26.39 -15.41 -26.22
N ASN A 217 -27.01 -14.24 -26.42
CA ASN A 217 -26.44 -13.10 -27.16
C ASN A 217 -26.28 -11.85 -26.27
N GLY A 218 -26.31 -12.05 -24.96
CA GLY A 218 -26.24 -10.99 -23.96
C GLY A 218 -24.87 -10.29 -23.98
N PRO A 219 -24.82 -8.94 -24.02
CA PRO A 219 -23.56 -8.22 -23.93
C PRO A 219 -22.88 -8.50 -22.59
N ASN A 220 -21.57 -8.66 -22.63
CA ASN A 220 -20.77 -8.98 -21.46
C ASN A 220 -19.37 -8.35 -21.59
N ILE A 221 -18.99 -7.63 -20.54
CA ILE A 221 -17.76 -6.84 -20.47
C ILE A 221 -17.40 -6.61 -19.00
N SER A 222 -16.11 -6.64 -18.68
CA SER A 222 -15.59 -6.26 -17.38
C SER A 222 -14.26 -5.53 -17.52
N SER A 223 -13.84 -4.80 -16.48
CA SER A 223 -12.53 -4.16 -16.48
C SER A 223 -11.99 -3.94 -15.07
N PHE A 224 -10.66 -3.84 -14.97
CA PHE A 224 -9.96 -3.56 -13.72
C PHE A 224 -8.81 -2.58 -13.99
N ILE A 225 -8.63 -1.59 -13.12
CA ILE A 225 -7.40 -0.82 -13.06
C ILE A 225 -6.43 -1.63 -12.20
N THR A 226 -5.27 -1.98 -12.76
CA THR A 226 -4.31 -2.92 -12.13
C THR A 226 -2.94 -2.30 -11.91
N ASP A 227 -2.78 -1.03 -12.26
CA ASP A 227 -1.51 -0.29 -12.20
C ASP A 227 -1.85 1.21 -12.23
N VAL A 228 -1.42 1.95 -11.22
CA VAL A 228 -1.62 3.40 -11.13
C VAL A 228 -0.34 4.06 -10.63
N ASP A 229 0.16 5.03 -11.39
CA ASP A 229 1.24 5.91 -10.92
C ASP A 229 0.66 7.10 -10.17
N LEU A 230 0.67 7.00 -8.84
CA LEU A 230 0.18 8.05 -7.95
C LEU A 230 1.25 9.06 -7.52
N HIS A 231 2.53 8.79 -7.76
CA HIS A 231 3.60 9.44 -7.00
C HIS A 231 4.69 10.08 -7.86
N SER A 232 4.88 9.67 -9.12
CA SER A 232 5.90 10.30 -9.98
C SER A 232 5.45 11.63 -10.59
N GLY A 233 4.14 11.90 -10.57
CA GLY A 233 3.51 13.05 -11.23
C GLY A 233 3.07 12.79 -12.68
N SER A 234 3.31 11.60 -13.23
CA SER A 234 2.86 11.25 -14.58
C SER A 234 1.35 11.01 -14.68
N ASN A 235 0.73 10.53 -13.60
CA ASN A 235 -0.69 10.16 -13.53
C ASN A 235 -1.10 9.06 -14.53
N ASP A 236 -0.16 8.20 -14.92
CA ASP A 236 -0.42 7.05 -15.78
C ASP A 236 -1.25 5.97 -15.06
N LEU A 237 -2.09 5.25 -15.81
CA LEU A 237 -2.78 4.06 -15.34
C LEU A 237 -2.76 2.96 -16.40
N LYS A 238 -2.76 1.69 -15.98
CA LYS A 238 -3.05 0.54 -16.84
C LYS A 238 -4.38 -0.07 -16.43
N GLN A 239 -5.31 -0.09 -17.37
CA GLN A 239 -6.60 -0.75 -17.24
C GLN A 239 -6.62 -1.98 -18.14
N ARG A 240 -7.08 -3.11 -17.59
CA ARG A 240 -7.38 -4.31 -18.36
C ARG A 240 -8.87 -4.39 -18.60
N VAL A 241 -9.28 -4.51 -19.87
CA VAL A 241 -10.68 -4.65 -20.29
C VAL A 241 -10.86 -6.02 -20.92
N TYR A 242 -11.86 -6.77 -20.44
CA TYR A 242 -12.27 -8.05 -21.00
C TYR A 242 -13.56 -7.82 -21.79
N VAL A 243 -13.46 -7.89 -23.12
CA VAL A 243 -14.62 -7.77 -24.02
C VAL A 243 -15.10 -9.17 -24.39
N ASN A 244 -16.40 -9.41 -24.24
CA ASN A 244 -17.03 -10.71 -24.46
C ASN A 244 -16.37 -11.88 -23.68
N PRO A 245 -16.05 -11.76 -22.38
CA PRO A 245 -15.43 -12.85 -21.62
C PRO A 245 -16.32 -14.11 -21.48
N MET A 246 -17.63 -14.00 -21.67
CA MET A 246 -18.58 -15.12 -21.69
C MET A 246 -18.63 -15.84 -23.05
N GLN A 247 -17.96 -15.30 -24.07
CA GLN A 247 -17.87 -15.88 -25.42
C GLN A 247 -19.23 -16.05 -26.11
N HIS A 248 -20.14 -15.11 -25.91
CA HIS A 248 -21.44 -15.07 -26.58
C HIS A 248 -21.28 -14.66 -28.05
N ASP A 249 -22.22 -15.10 -28.90
CA ASP A 249 -22.33 -14.55 -30.26
C ASP A 249 -22.96 -13.16 -30.18
N LEU A 250 -22.17 -12.11 -30.41
CA LEU A 250 -22.62 -10.73 -30.33
C LEU A 250 -22.74 -10.10 -31.71
N TYR A 251 -23.80 -9.31 -31.93
CA TYR A 251 -24.07 -8.63 -33.20
C TYR A 251 -23.96 -7.11 -33.04
N ASN A 252 -23.34 -6.45 -34.01
CA ASN A 252 -23.21 -4.97 -34.06
C ASN A 252 -22.65 -4.35 -32.77
N SER A 253 -21.66 -5.00 -32.14
CA SER A 253 -21.12 -4.58 -30.84
C SER A 253 -20.24 -3.33 -30.94
N ILE A 254 -20.39 -2.44 -29.95
CA ILE A 254 -19.55 -1.25 -29.74
C ILE A 254 -19.08 -1.29 -28.28
N VAL A 255 -17.80 -0.95 -28.05
CA VAL A 255 -17.17 -0.84 -26.73
C VAL A 255 -16.74 0.60 -26.52
#